data_AF-T0YR66-F1
#
_entry.id   AF-T0YR66-F1
#
_cell.length_a   1.000
_cell.length_b   1.000
_cell.length_c   1.000
_cell.angle_alpha   90.00
_cell.angle_beta   90.00
_cell.angle_gamma   90.00
#
_symmetry.space_group_name_H-M   'P 1'
#
loop_
_entity.id
_entity.type
_entity.pdbx_description
1 polymer ?
#
loop_
_entity_poly.entity_id
_entity_poly.type
_entity_poly.pdbx_seq_one_letter_code
_entity_poly.pdbx_strand_id
1 'polypeptide(L)'
;MQAYLELLDQVLTRGTRKHDRTGTGTLSLFGWQMRFDLDAGFPLVTTKRVHWKSVLHELLWFLRGETNVAYLQQHGVSIWNEWADAAGELGPVYGKQWRAWGCAEGGVVDQIAGVVQEIRRNPDSRRLLVSAWNVGELPQMALAPCHVLFQFYVAEGKLSCQLYQRSGDVFLGVPFNIASYALLTHLIAQVTG
;
A
#
# COMPACT_ATOMS: atom_id res chain seq x y z
N MET A 1 16.75 5.62 -5.99
CA MET A 1 16.45 4.17 -6.10
C MET A 1 17.58 3.25 -5.64
N GLN A 2 18.74 3.77 -5.24
CA GLN A 2 19.83 2.94 -4.68
C GLN A 2 19.36 2.06 -3.49
N ALA A 3 18.55 2.62 -2.59
CA ALA A 3 17.95 1.86 -1.48
C ALA A 3 17.18 0.60 -1.90
N TYR A 4 16.54 0.61 -3.09
CA TYR A 4 15.85 -0.56 -3.64
C TYR A 4 16.82 -1.62 -4.16
N LEU A 5 17.89 -1.18 -4.83
CA LEU A 5 18.94 -2.09 -5.32
C LEU A 5 19.72 -2.71 -4.16
N GLU A 6 19.97 -1.95 -3.09
CA GLU A 6 20.56 -2.45 -1.86
C GLU A 6 19.68 -3.53 -1.21
N LEU A 7 18.36 -3.33 -1.13
CA LEU A 7 17.45 -4.36 -0.65
C LEU A 7 17.55 -5.65 -1.51
N LEU A 8 17.52 -5.52 -2.84
CA LEU A 8 17.66 -6.66 -3.74
C LEU A 8 18.97 -7.41 -3.49
N ASP A 9 20.09 -6.68 -3.43
CA ASP A 9 21.41 -7.26 -3.16
C ASP A 9 21.44 -7.99 -1.81
N GLN A 10 20.90 -7.39 -0.76
CA GLN A 10 20.86 -8.03 0.56
C GLN A 10 20.01 -9.31 0.56
N VAL A 11 18.87 -9.32 -0.14
CA VAL A 11 18.05 -10.53 -0.27
C VAL A 11 18.79 -11.63 -1.04
N LEU A 12 19.52 -11.28 -2.11
CA LEU A 12 20.26 -12.25 -2.91
C LEU A 12 21.49 -12.81 -2.19
N THR A 13 22.21 -11.97 -1.44
CA THR A 13 23.49 -12.33 -0.80
C THR A 13 23.30 -12.93 0.59
N ARG A 14 22.29 -12.49 1.34
CA ARG A 14 22.09 -12.86 2.76
C ARG A 14 20.72 -13.50 3.04
N GLY A 15 19.84 -13.58 2.04
CA GLY A 15 18.52 -14.17 2.22
C GLY A 15 18.58 -15.65 2.56
N THR A 16 17.75 -16.07 3.51
CA THR A 16 17.59 -17.48 3.84
C THR A 16 16.55 -18.11 2.91
N ARG A 17 16.82 -19.31 2.40
CA ARG A 17 15.85 -20.07 1.62
C ARG A 17 14.62 -20.40 2.48
N LYS A 18 13.43 -20.09 1.98
CA LYS A 18 12.16 -20.42 2.62
C LYS A 18 11.16 -20.95 1.59
N HIS A 19 10.39 -21.96 1.99
CA HIS A 19 9.20 -22.37 1.26
C HIS A 19 8.09 -21.32 1.42
N ASP A 20 7.25 -21.19 0.42
CA ASP A 20 6.13 -20.25 0.39
C ASP A 20 4.84 -20.98 -0.04
N ARG A 21 3.69 -20.30 0.11
CA ARG A 21 2.37 -20.89 -0.17
C ARG A 21 2.17 -21.29 -1.64
N THR A 22 2.92 -20.70 -2.57
CA THR A 22 2.80 -20.99 -4.00
C THR A 22 3.64 -22.20 -4.42
N GLY A 23 4.53 -22.71 -3.54
CA GLY A 23 5.43 -23.81 -3.85
C GLY A 23 6.64 -23.40 -4.71
N THR A 24 6.84 -22.11 -4.97
CA THR A 24 7.94 -21.58 -5.81
C THR A 24 9.27 -21.57 -5.04
N GLY A 25 9.22 -21.27 -3.74
CA GLY A 25 10.41 -21.04 -2.91
C GLY A 25 10.93 -19.60 -3.04
N THR A 26 11.57 -19.11 -1.98
CA THR A 26 12.01 -17.71 -1.86
C THR A 26 13.39 -17.62 -1.21
N LEU A 27 14.12 -16.54 -1.51
CA LEU A 27 15.16 -16.01 -0.63
C LEU A 27 14.54 -14.89 0.19
N SER A 28 14.70 -14.95 1.52
CA SER A 28 13.94 -14.08 2.42
C SER A 28 14.83 -13.43 3.48
N LEU A 29 14.60 -12.14 3.71
CA LEU A 29 15.03 -11.39 4.88
C LEU A 29 13.79 -11.00 5.71
N PHE A 30 13.98 -10.75 7.00
CA PHE A 30 12.92 -10.29 7.90
C PHE A 30 13.34 -8.98 8.57
N GLY A 31 12.55 -7.93 8.34
CA GLY A 31 12.87 -6.57 8.79
C GLY A 31 13.85 -5.87 7.86
N TRP A 32 13.34 -4.92 7.09
CA TRP A 32 14.15 -4.00 6.29
C TRP A 32 13.47 -2.65 6.26
N GLN A 33 14.25 -1.57 6.17
CA GLN A 33 13.72 -0.22 6.06
C GLN A 33 14.42 0.52 4.92
N MET A 34 13.63 1.20 4.10
CA MET A 34 14.09 2.15 3.08
C MET A 34 13.50 3.52 3.39
N ARG A 35 14.21 4.58 2.99
CA ARG A 35 13.74 5.96 3.08
C ARG A 35 13.92 6.63 1.73
N PHE A 36 12.94 7.43 1.33
CA PHE A 36 12.97 8.18 0.07
C PHE A 36 12.63 9.62 0.41
N ASP A 37 13.53 10.54 0.06
CA ASP A 37 13.24 11.98 0.09
C ASP A 37 12.43 12.33 -1.16
N LEU A 38 11.17 12.73 -0.98
CA LEU A 38 10.26 13.05 -2.08
C LEU A 38 10.54 14.43 -2.69
N ASP A 39 11.26 15.31 -1.99
CA ASP A 39 11.71 16.60 -2.55
C ASP A 39 12.83 16.40 -3.58
N ALA A 40 13.64 15.34 -3.41
CA ALA A 40 14.69 14.96 -4.35
C ALA A 40 14.15 14.32 -5.64
N GLY A 41 12.86 13.94 -5.66
CA GLY A 41 12.17 13.40 -6.83
C GLY A 41 11.28 12.21 -6.51
N PHE A 42 10.45 11.82 -7.49
CA PHE A 42 9.50 10.73 -7.34
C PHE A 42 10.19 9.35 -7.41
N PRO A 43 10.05 8.46 -6.39
CA PRO A 43 10.83 7.22 -6.27
C PRO A 43 10.27 6.07 -7.13
N LEU A 44 10.14 6.28 -8.44
CA LEU A 44 9.84 5.21 -9.38
C LEU A 44 11.12 4.43 -9.73
N VAL A 45 11.08 3.09 -9.70
CA VAL A 45 12.23 2.28 -10.17
C VAL A 45 12.54 2.62 -11.63
N THR A 46 13.80 2.96 -11.90
CA THR A 46 14.28 3.32 -13.25
C THR A 46 15.12 2.22 -13.91
N THR A 47 15.62 1.24 -13.14
CA THR A 47 16.41 0.10 -13.65
C THR A 47 15.57 -0.96 -14.37
N LYS A 48 14.23 -0.82 -14.34
CA LYS A 48 13.28 -1.53 -15.19
C LYS A 48 12.04 -0.68 -15.40
N ARG A 49 11.29 -0.94 -16.47
CA ARG A 49 10.02 -0.24 -16.71
C ARG A 49 8.95 -0.71 -15.72
N VAL A 50 8.36 0.23 -14.99
CA VAL A 50 7.19 -0.01 -14.13
C VAL A 50 5.94 0.41 -14.89
N HIS A 51 4.87 -0.38 -14.80
CA HIS A 51 3.59 -0.07 -15.46
C HIS A 51 2.81 0.98 -14.68
N TRP A 52 3.19 2.26 -14.84
CA TRP A 52 2.64 3.40 -14.10
C TRP A 52 1.11 3.48 -14.10
N LYS A 53 0.47 3.18 -15.24
CA LYS A 53 -0.99 3.18 -15.37
C LYS A 53 -1.67 2.30 -14.32
N SER A 54 -1.11 1.12 -14.04
CA SER A 54 -1.63 0.22 -13.01
C SER A 54 -1.46 0.77 -11.61
N VAL A 55 -0.30 1.39 -11.31
CA VAL A 55 -0.06 2.03 -9.99
C VAL A 55 -1.10 3.12 -9.73
N LEU A 56 -1.33 4.00 -10.71
CA LEU A 56 -2.28 5.10 -10.60
C LEU A 56 -3.71 4.60 -10.37
N HIS A 57 -4.21 3.73 -11.26
CA HIS A 57 -5.60 3.28 -11.17
C HIS A 57 -5.85 2.39 -9.96
N GLU A 58 -4.88 1.60 -9.50
CA GLU A 58 -5.00 0.85 -8.25
C GLU A 58 -5.15 1.80 -7.05
N LEU A 59 -4.32 2.85 -6.97
CA LEU A 59 -4.44 3.80 -5.88
C LEU A 59 -5.78 4.55 -5.91
N LEU A 60 -6.24 4.97 -7.09
CA LEU A 60 -7.56 5.59 -7.24
C LEU A 60 -8.68 4.62 -6.83
N TRP A 61 -8.58 3.35 -7.21
CA TRP A 61 -9.52 2.30 -6.84
C TRP A 61 -9.57 2.09 -5.32
N PHE A 62 -8.41 2.01 -4.64
CA PHE A 62 -8.34 2.00 -3.17
C PHE A 62 -8.99 3.23 -2.55
N LEU A 63 -8.66 4.43 -3.05
CA LEU A 63 -9.21 5.69 -2.55
C LEU A 63 -10.71 5.78 -2.79
N ARG A 64 -11.29 5.12 -3.78
CA ARG A 64 -12.74 5.06 -3.99
C ARG A 64 -13.46 4.10 -3.03
N GLY A 65 -12.72 3.27 -2.30
CA GLY A 65 -13.28 2.26 -1.42
C GLY A 65 -13.71 0.97 -2.13
N GLU A 66 -13.34 0.81 -3.40
CA GLU A 66 -13.80 -0.27 -4.27
C GLU A 66 -13.06 -1.58 -3.94
N THR A 67 -13.73 -2.71 -4.13
CA THR A 67 -13.16 -4.06 -3.97
C THR A 67 -13.44 -5.00 -5.15
N ASN A 68 -14.22 -4.53 -6.13
CA ASN A 68 -14.46 -5.26 -7.38
C ASN A 68 -13.50 -4.81 -8.49
N VAL A 69 -12.97 -5.75 -9.27
CA VAL A 69 -12.00 -5.49 -10.34
C VAL A 69 -12.57 -4.79 -11.58
N ALA A 70 -13.89 -4.63 -11.70
CA ALA A 70 -14.54 -4.02 -12.87
C ALA A 70 -13.98 -2.62 -13.20
N TYR A 71 -13.78 -1.76 -12.20
CA TYR A 71 -13.15 -0.44 -12.42
C TYR A 71 -11.75 -0.57 -13.01
N LEU A 72 -10.93 -1.49 -12.49
CA LEU A 72 -9.56 -1.70 -12.97
C LEU A 72 -9.58 -2.21 -14.42
N GLN A 73 -10.44 -3.17 -14.72
CA GLN A 73 -10.59 -3.76 -16.05
C GLN A 73 -11.08 -2.74 -17.09
N GLN A 74 -12.05 -1.88 -16.74
CA GLN A 74 -12.49 -0.77 -17.59
C GLN A 74 -11.35 0.19 -17.94
N HIS A 75 -10.34 0.31 -17.08
CA HIS A 75 -9.16 1.12 -17.31
C HIS A 75 -7.97 0.30 -17.85
N GLY A 76 -8.19 -0.95 -18.28
CA GLY A 76 -7.14 -1.80 -18.84
C GLY A 76 -6.06 -2.21 -17.82
N VAL A 77 -6.45 -2.39 -16.57
CA VAL A 77 -5.59 -2.86 -15.48
C VAL A 77 -6.09 -4.23 -15.01
N SER A 78 -5.19 -5.22 -15.01
CA SER A 78 -5.53 -6.62 -14.72
C SER A 78 -4.79 -7.22 -13.52
N ILE A 79 -4.03 -6.41 -12.76
CA ILE A 79 -3.11 -6.87 -11.70
C ILE A 79 -3.79 -7.53 -10.48
N TRP A 80 -5.12 -7.60 -10.45
CA TRP A 80 -5.92 -8.21 -9.40
C TRP A 80 -6.77 -9.39 -9.91
N ASN A 81 -6.73 -9.67 -11.22
CA ASN A 81 -7.63 -10.64 -11.85
C ASN A 81 -7.46 -12.05 -11.31
N GLU A 82 -6.24 -12.45 -10.96
CA GLU A 82 -5.92 -13.80 -10.49
C GLU A 82 -6.49 -14.11 -9.10
N TRP A 83 -6.90 -13.08 -8.35
CA TRP A 83 -7.47 -13.23 -7.00
C TRP A 83 -8.98 -13.01 -6.96
N ALA A 84 -9.55 -12.40 -8.00
CA ALA A 84 -10.97 -12.09 -8.04
C ALA A 84 -11.81 -13.35 -8.26
N ASP A 85 -12.99 -13.40 -7.66
CA ASP A 85 -13.96 -14.46 -7.92
C ASP A 85 -14.64 -14.28 -9.30
N ALA A 86 -15.60 -15.16 -9.62
CA ALA A 86 -16.32 -15.11 -10.89
C ALA A 86 -17.15 -13.82 -11.12
N ALA A 87 -17.51 -13.11 -10.05
CA ALA A 87 -18.20 -11.82 -10.11
C ALA A 87 -17.21 -10.63 -10.09
N GLY A 88 -15.91 -10.90 -9.96
CA GLY A 88 -14.87 -9.89 -9.88
C GLY A 88 -14.60 -9.37 -8.46
N GLU A 89 -15.15 -10.01 -7.42
CA GLU A 89 -14.99 -9.58 -6.03
C GLU A 89 -13.71 -10.11 -5.39
N LEU A 90 -13.10 -9.27 -4.56
CA LEU A 90 -11.91 -9.62 -3.75
C LEU A 90 -12.22 -9.75 -2.26
N GLY A 91 -13.48 -9.56 -1.86
CA GLY A 91 -13.87 -9.38 -0.47
C GLY A 91 -13.41 -8.01 0.09
N PRO A 92 -13.45 -7.80 1.41
CA PRO A 92 -13.23 -6.50 2.03
C PRO A 92 -11.73 -6.12 2.09
N VAL A 93 -11.04 -6.08 0.96
CA VAL A 93 -9.62 -5.69 0.87
C VAL A 93 -9.43 -4.18 1.04
N TYR A 94 -8.18 -3.70 0.89
CA TYR A 94 -7.70 -2.35 1.19
C TYR A 94 -8.72 -1.22 1.06
N GLY A 95 -9.32 -1.01 -0.11
CA GLY A 95 -10.24 0.11 -0.36
C GLY A 95 -11.37 0.17 0.66
N LYS A 96 -12.04 -0.97 0.88
CA LYS A 96 -13.08 -1.08 1.91
C LYS A 96 -12.54 -0.72 3.28
N GLN A 97 -11.38 -1.25 3.68
CA GLN A 97 -10.81 -0.91 5.00
C GLN A 97 -10.46 0.57 5.12
N TRP A 98 -9.94 1.19 4.06
CA TRP A 98 -9.52 2.59 4.07
C TRP A 98 -10.70 3.55 4.16
N ARG A 99 -11.82 3.24 3.51
CA ARG A 99 -12.97 4.14 3.37
C ARG A 99 -14.20 3.75 4.19
N ALA A 100 -14.31 2.50 4.60
CA ALA A 100 -15.48 1.93 5.28
C ALA A 100 -15.10 0.77 6.22
N TRP A 101 -14.16 1.00 7.13
CA TRP A 101 -13.79 0.03 8.16
C TRP A 101 -15.00 -0.29 9.05
N GLY A 102 -15.37 -1.57 9.20
CA GLY A 102 -16.56 -1.96 9.97
C GLY A 102 -16.31 -1.94 11.48
N CYS A 103 -17.23 -1.33 12.24
CA CYS A 103 -17.17 -1.29 13.70
C CYS A 103 -18.02 -2.38 14.36
N ALA A 104 -17.59 -2.84 15.54
CA ALA A 104 -18.29 -3.92 16.27
C ALA A 104 -19.74 -3.57 16.64
N GLU A 105 -20.00 -2.30 16.96
CA GLU A 105 -21.33 -1.79 17.33
C GLU A 105 -22.19 -1.42 16.09
N GLY A 106 -21.70 -1.71 14.88
CA GLY A 106 -22.26 -1.23 13.63
C GLY A 106 -21.67 0.12 13.20
N GLY A 107 -22.01 0.52 11.97
CA GLY A 107 -21.42 1.71 11.34
C GLY A 107 -20.02 1.46 10.74
N VAL A 108 -19.46 2.52 10.15
CA VAL A 108 -18.17 2.45 9.45
C VAL A 108 -17.27 3.64 9.78
N VAL A 109 -15.95 3.44 9.67
CA VAL A 109 -14.93 4.50 9.80
C VAL A 109 -14.23 4.72 8.45
N ASP A 110 -14.27 5.96 7.96
CA ASP A 110 -13.45 6.41 6.84
C ASP A 110 -12.10 6.92 7.37
N GLN A 111 -11.08 6.05 7.33
CA GLN A 111 -9.76 6.34 7.85
C GLN A 111 -9.02 7.39 7.02
N ILE A 112 -9.25 7.45 5.70
CA ILE A 112 -8.63 8.44 4.81
C ILE A 112 -9.19 9.83 5.10
N ALA A 113 -10.53 9.95 5.18
CA ALA A 113 -11.14 11.23 5.56
C ALA A 113 -10.70 11.66 6.96
N GLY A 114 -10.68 10.71 7.91
CA GLY A 114 -10.24 10.95 9.28
C GLY A 114 -8.80 11.48 9.36
N VAL A 115 -7.86 10.88 8.63
CA VAL A 115 -6.46 11.31 8.67
C VAL A 115 -6.24 12.65 7.97
N VAL A 116 -6.91 12.93 6.85
CA VAL A 116 -6.86 14.24 6.18
C VAL A 116 -7.37 15.34 7.10
N GLN A 117 -8.49 15.10 7.80
CA GLN A 117 -9.03 16.06 8.77
C GLN A 117 -8.09 16.24 9.96
N GLU A 118 -7.51 15.16 10.48
CA GLU A 118 -6.57 15.21 11.61
C GLU A 118 -5.29 15.97 11.25
N ILE A 119 -4.71 15.76 10.07
CA ILE A 119 -3.53 16.51 9.60
C ILE A 119 -3.83 18.02 9.58
N ARG A 120 -4.99 18.42 9.04
CA ARG A 120 -5.37 19.84 8.95
C ARG A 120 -5.59 20.49 10.32
N ARG A 121 -6.19 19.77 11.28
CA ARG A 121 -6.53 20.34 12.60
C ARG A 121 -5.44 20.16 13.66
N ASN A 122 -4.64 19.12 13.55
CA ASN A 122 -3.68 18.68 14.56
C ASN A 122 -2.50 17.93 13.90
N PRO A 123 -1.66 18.62 13.13
CA PRO A 123 -0.55 17.98 12.38
C PRO A 123 0.47 17.27 13.28
N ASP A 124 0.59 17.67 14.55
CA ASP A 124 1.50 17.08 15.54
C ASP A 124 0.96 15.75 16.13
N SER A 125 -0.22 15.32 15.70
CA SER A 125 -0.83 14.07 16.16
C SER A 125 0.08 12.88 15.88
N ARG A 126 0.37 12.11 16.93
CA ARG A 126 1.13 10.84 16.81
C ARG A 126 0.23 9.66 16.39
N ARG A 127 -1.01 9.94 15.98
CA ARG A 127 -2.06 8.95 15.70
C ARG A 127 -2.63 9.06 14.27
N LEU A 128 -1.87 9.67 13.37
CA LEU A 128 -2.21 9.80 11.95
C LEU A 128 -2.05 8.46 11.20
N LEU A 129 -2.92 7.50 11.49
CA LEU A 129 -2.76 6.10 11.06
C LEU A 129 -3.90 5.65 10.16
N VAL A 130 -3.59 4.78 9.21
CA VAL A 130 -4.57 4.02 8.43
C VAL A 130 -4.15 2.56 8.40
N SER A 131 -5.06 1.67 8.80
CA SER A 131 -4.85 0.22 8.84
C SER A 131 -5.72 -0.48 7.81
N ALA A 132 -5.15 -1.45 7.10
CA ALA A 132 -5.91 -2.43 6.31
C ALA A 132 -6.13 -3.74 7.08
N TRP A 133 -5.53 -3.90 8.27
CA TRP A 133 -5.50 -5.18 8.98
C TRP A 133 -6.70 -5.41 9.90
N ASN A 134 -7.87 -5.58 9.30
CA ASN A 134 -9.08 -5.91 10.05
C ASN A 134 -9.16 -7.41 10.34
N VAL A 135 -8.75 -7.80 11.55
CA VAL A 135 -8.66 -9.21 11.97
C VAL A 135 -9.96 -9.99 11.76
N GLY A 136 -11.11 -9.37 12.02
CA GLY A 136 -12.43 -10.01 11.88
C GLY A 136 -12.85 -10.26 10.43
N GLU A 137 -12.24 -9.54 9.48
CA GLU A 137 -12.58 -9.63 8.06
C GLU A 137 -11.52 -10.33 7.21
N LEU A 138 -10.34 -10.65 7.78
CA LEU A 138 -9.26 -11.36 7.07
C LEU A 138 -9.72 -12.64 6.35
N PRO A 139 -10.55 -13.54 6.94
CA PRO A 139 -10.99 -14.76 6.25
C PRO A 139 -11.86 -14.52 5.02
N GLN A 140 -12.41 -13.30 4.86
CA GLN A 140 -13.28 -12.93 3.76
C GLN A 140 -12.50 -12.31 2.59
N MET A 141 -11.22 -11.98 2.79
CA MET A 141 -10.38 -11.34 1.77
C MET A 141 -9.73 -12.39 0.87
N ALA A 142 -9.76 -12.16 -0.45
CA ALA A 142 -9.08 -13.02 -1.42
C ALA A 142 -7.56 -13.13 -1.16
N LEU A 143 -6.97 -12.07 -0.63
CA LEU A 143 -5.60 -12.07 -0.11
C LEU A 143 -5.51 -11.12 1.09
N ALA A 144 -4.89 -11.59 2.18
CA ALA A 144 -4.61 -10.74 3.32
C ALA A 144 -3.72 -9.53 2.92
N PRO A 145 -3.94 -8.32 3.48
CA PRO A 145 -3.22 -7.11 3.07
C PRO A 145 -1.70 -7.24 3.22
N CYS A 146 -0.94 -6.97 2.15
CA CYS A 146 0.53 -6.94 2.20
C CYS A 146 1.02 -5.65 2.86
N HIS A 147 0.44 -4.51 2.49
CA HIS A 147 0.67 -3.19 3.08
C HIS A 147 -0.40 -2.93 4.15
N VAL A 148 0.03 -3.08 5.41
CA VAL A 148 -0.85 -3.37 6.56
C VAL A 148 -1.25 -2.10 7.29
N LEU A 149 -0.28 -1.24 7.55
CA LEU A 149 -0.44 -0.03 8.36
C LEU A 149 0.45 1.05 7.77
N PHE A 150 -0.06 2.26 7.62
CA PHE A 150 0.77 3.41 7.32
C PHE A 150 0.44 4.58 8.24
N GLN A 151 1.48 5.34 8.54
CA GLN A 151 1.44 6.48 9.44
C GLN A 151 1.93 7.73 8.72
N PHE A 152 1.20 8.83 8.87
CA PHE A 152 1.67 10.14 8.47
C PHE A 152 2.35 10.86 9.63
N TYR A 153 3.21 11.80 9.29
CA TYR A 153 3.93 12.65 10.23
C TYR A 153 4.18 14.00 9.58
N VAL A 154 3.95 15.09 10.31
CA VAL A 154 4.21 16.45 9.84
C VAL A 154 5.33 17.06 10.69
N ALA A 155 6.32 17.64 10.03
CA ALA A 155 7.35 18.47 10.68
C ALA A 155 7.85 19.51 9.69
N GLU A 156 8.08 20.74 10.17
CA GLU A 156 8.62 21.85 9.36
C GLU A 156 7.84 22.07 8.04
N GLY A 157 6.51 21.91 8.09
CA GLY A 157 5.64 22.05 6.91
C GLY A 157 5.76 20.91 5.90
N LYS A 158 6.46 19.81 6.21
CA LYS A 158 6.62 18.65 5.33
C LYS A 158 5.84 17.44 5.83
N LEU A 159 5.14 16.77 4.91
CA LEU A 159 4.42 15.53 5.17
C LEU A 159 5.31 14.31 4.86
N SER A 160 5.50 13.45 5.85
CA SER A 160 6.12 12.13 5.71
C SER A 160 5.07 11.03 5.81
N CYS A 161 5.34 9.89 5.17
CA CYS A 161 4.54 8.67 5.29
C CYS A 161 5.45 7.46 5.54
N GLN A 162 5.15 6.68 6.56
CA GLN A 162 5.81 5.41 6.85
C GLN A 162 4.83 4.26 6.63
N LEU A 163 5.22 3.28 5.81
CA LEU A 163 4.47 2.05 5.58
C LEU A 163 5.10 0.87 6.32
N TYR A 164 4.28 0.09 7.02
CA TYR A 164 4.59 -1.26 7.45
C TYR A 164 4.00 -2.27 6.44
N GLN A 165 4.89 -2.94 5.70
CA GLN A 165 4.54 -3.98 4.75
C GLN A 165 4.97 -5.34 5.29
N ARG A 166 4.00 -6.19 5.67
CA ARG A 166 4.29 -7.51 6.30
C ARG A 166 4.92 -8.52 5.34
N SER A 167 4.72 -8.32 4.04
CA SER A 167 5.17 -9.22 2.97
C SER A 167 5.36 -8.39 1.70
N GLY A 168 6.55 -8.45 1.12
CA GLY A 168 6.89 -7.73 -0.10
C GLY A 168 7.64 -8.62 -1.07
N ASP A 169 7.02 -8.91 -2.21
CA ASP A 169 7.75 -9.42 -3.37
C ASP A 169 8.68 -8.30 -3.85
N VAL A 170 9.98 -8.44 -3.57
CA VAL A 170 10.96 -7.39 -3.83
C VAL A 170 11.10 -7.13 -5.33
N PHE A 171 10.88 -8.13 -6.18
CA PHE A 171 11.00 -7.94 -7.61
C PHE A 171 9.71 -7.35 -8.20
N LEU A 172 8.57 -8.00 -8.03
CA LEU A 172 7.32 -7.59 -8.69
C LEU A 172 6.57 -6.50 -7.92
N GLY A 173 6.35 -6.70 -6.61
CA GLY A 173 5.43 -5.88 -5.83
C GLY A 173 6.03 -4.58 -5.28
N VAL A 174 7.21 -4.66 -4.66
CA VAL A 174 7.83 -3.52 -3.97
C VAL A 174 7.99 -2.26 -4.85
N PRO A 175 8.39 -2.36 -6.14
CA PRO A 175 8.41 -1.20 -7.03
C PRO A 175 7.05 -0.50 -7.17
N PHE A 176 5.95 -1.26 -7.25
CA PHE A 176 4.59 -0.73 -7.28
C PHE A 176 4.22 -0.09 -5.94
N ASN A 177 4.55 -0.74 -4.83
CA ASN A 177 4.22 -0.26 -3.49
C ASN A 177 4.92 1.08 -3.18
N ILE A 178 6.21 1.21 -3.50
CA ILE A 178 6.96 2.48 -3.31
C ILE A 178 6.28 3.61 -4.09
N ALA A 179 6.00 3.40 -5.38
CA ALA A 179 5.38 4.40 -6.23
C ALA A 179 3.95 4.76 -5.76
N SER A 180 3.15 3.78 -5.37
CA SER A 180 1.78 3.98 -4.88
C SER A 180 1.75 4.84 -3.61
N TYR A 181 2.60 4.52 -2.62
CA TYR A 181 2.64 5.28 -1.37
C TYR A 181 3.32 6.63 -1.50
N ALA A 182 4.29 6.79 -2.40
CA ALA A 182 4.82 8.11 -2.75
C ALA A 182 3.74 9.00 -3.38
N LEU A 183 2.97 8.45 -4.34
CA LEU A 183 1.86 9.17 -4.96
C LEU A 183 0.78 9.54 -3.93
N LEU A 184 0.40 8.61 -3.06
CA LEU A 184 -0.53 8.87 -1.97
C LEU A 184 -0.02 10.02 -1.08
N THR A 185 1.26 10.03 -0.73
CA THR A 185 1.86 11.08 0.11
C THR A 185 1.77 12.44 -0.57
N HIS A 186 2.06 12.54 -1.87
CA HIS A 186 1.87 13.78 -2.63
C HIS A 186 0.41 14.24 -2.65
N LEU A 187 -0.54 13.32 -2.87
CA LEU A 187 -1.97 13.65 -2.88
C LEU A 187 -2.46 14.16 -1.52
N ILE A 188 -2.06 13.49 -0.43
CA ILE A 188 -2.44 13.89 0.92
C ILE A 188 -1.83 15.25 1.25
N ALA A 189 -0.52 15.47 0.99
CA ALA A 189 0.13 16.75 1.19
C ALA A 189 -0.58 17.88 0.44
N GLN A 190 -0.90 17.64 -0.84
CA GLN A 190 -1.60 18.64 -1.67
C GLN A 190 -2.96 19.04 -1.10
N VAL A 191 -3.73 18.08 -0.55
CA VAL A 191 -5.06 18.40 0.01
C VAL A 191 -4.99 18.92 1.45
N THR A 192 -3.91 18.70 2.19
CA THR A 192 -3.77 19.21 3.56
C THR A 192 -3.14 20.59 3.64
N GLY A 193 -2.47 21.04 2.58
CA GLY A 193 -1.59 22.22 2.61
C GLY A 193 -0.27 21.90 3.30
#